data_AF-A0A8J7HF25-F1
#
_entry.id   AF-A0A8J7HF25-F1
#
_cell.length_a   1.000
_cell.length_b   1.000
_cell.length_c   1.000
_cell.angle_alpha   90.00
_cell.angle_beta   90.00
_cell.angle_gamma   90.00
#
_symmetry.space_group_name_H-M   'P 1'
#
loop_
_entity.id
_entity.type
_entity.pdbx_description
1 polymer ?
#
loop_
_entity_poly.entity_id
_entity_poly.type
_entity_poly.pdbx_seq_one_letter_code
_entity_poly.pdbx_strand_id
1 'polypeptide(L)'
;MISFSSYKGTASKWITIFDSPFYPDSLDEAKMLYEKVLERFIELVDEATNAANLLEIITKEPDPLRIQLLRVFRRYISPDTTVEMTKKKRDIPNIINDFGDRFRSLEEVRRNLQSRPVPDETLMALLLEQSKRGQKGYDLTEAFFLWFDRVFGKNYIIRGPVRAGKDVMLDKVLDNWEAQTPADIFISRLDGTPLVVGFARYDSDRGGSQEDDRTGGNRDKATDILRYADTYKVALKVFFLNDGPGLLLGSMWNDYARLESYGGGKIMVCTLKMLDERFTQDWLES
;
A
#
# COMPACT_ATOMS: atom_id res chain seq x y z
N MET A 1 25.43 -9.50 15.11
CA MET A 1 24.66 -8.66 14.17
C MET A 1 24.40 -7.31 14.82
N ILE A 2 24.58 -6.20 14.10
CA ILE A 2 24.27 -4.85 14.60
C ILE A 2 22.74 -4.69 14.67
N SER A 3 22.22 -4.14 15.77
CA SER A 3 20.78 -3.93 15.97
C SER A 3 20.28 -2.65 15.30
N PHE A 4 18.99 -2.60 14.99
CA PHE A 4 18.32 -1.46 14.35
C PHE A 4 18.47 -0.17 15.18
N SER A 5 18.47 -0.31 16.51
CA SER A 5 18.71 0.79 17.46
C SER A 5 20.06 1.50 17.24
N SER A 6 21.10 0.77 16.81
CA SER A 6 22.46 1.31 16.66
C SER A 6 22.57 2.35 15.55
N TYR A 7 21.69 2.30 14.54
CA TYR A 7 21.71 3.25 13.42
C TYR A 7 21.01 4.57 13.72
N LYS A 8 20.34 4.70 14.88
CA LYS A 8 19.52 5.89 15.23
C LYS A 8 20.28 7.21 15.09
N GLY A 9 21.53 7.25 15.54
CA GLY A 9 22.35 8.48 15.49
C GLY A 9 22.63 8.98 14.06
N THR A 10 22.43 8.13 13.04
CA THR A 10 22.59 8.46 11.62
C THR A 10 21.39 8.05 10.78
N ALA A 11 20.20 7.93 11.40
CA ALA A 11 19.00 7.35 10.81
C ALA A 11 18.66 7.88 9.40
N SER A 12 18.85 9.18 9.15
CA SER A 12 18.60 9.81 7.84
C SER A 12 19.45 9.24 6.71
N LYS A 13 20.64 8.69 7.00
CA LYS A 13 21.49 8.02 6.00
C LYS A 13 20.96 6.64 5.61
N TRP A 14 20.18 6.02 6.50
CA TRP A 14 19.72 4.65 6.37
C TRP A 14 18.31 4.51 5.81
N ILE A 15 17.59 5.61 5.59
CA ILE A 15 16.31 5.57 4.89
C ILE A 15 16.49 5.74 3.38
N THR A 16 15.56 5.18 2.61
CA THR A 16 15.46 5.30 1.16
C THR A 16 14.41 6.34 0.80
N ILE A 17 14.80 7.29 -0.04
CA ILE A 17 13.88 8.29 -0.59
C ILE A 17 13.50 7.84 -1.99
N PHE A 18 12.21 7.56 -2.19
CA PHE A 18 11.66 7.42 -3.53
C PHE A 18 11.24 8.80 -4.04
N ASP A 19 11.77 9.14 -5.22
CA ASP A 19 11.54 10.42 -5.87
C ASP A 19 10.05 10.69 -6.07
N SER A 20 9.71 11.98 -6.05
CA SER A 20 8.37 12.44 -6.38
C SER A 20 8.51 13.71 -7.20
N PRO A 21 7.72 13.89 -8.26
CA PRO A 21 7.79 15.10 -9.07
C PRO A 21 7.42 16.30 -8.19
N PHE A 22 8.11 17.42 -8.42
CA PHE A 22 7.72 18.68 -7.78
C PHE A 22 6.42 19.20 -8.40
N TYR A 23 5.78 20.11 -7.68
CA TYR A 23 4.78 20.99 -8.28
C TYR A 23 5.50 22.23 -8.82
N PRO A 24 5.19 22.74 -10.03
CA PRO A 24 4.14 22.29 -10.95
C PRO A 24 4.56 21.22 -11.97
N ASP A 25 5.79 20.70 -11.94
CA ASP A 25 6.31 19.73 -12.93
C ASP A 25 5.42 18.49 -13.15
N SER A 26 4.70 18.06 -12.10
CA SER A 26 3.73 16.96 -12.17
C SER A 26 2.47 17.26 -13.00
N LEU A 27 2.19 18.52 -13.36
CA LEU A 27 0.98 18.91 -14.08
C LEU A 27 0.95 18.40 -15.52
N ASP A 28 2.10 18.29 -16.19
CA ASP A 28 2.16 17.76 -17.56
C ASP A 28 1.66 16.31 -17.60
N GLU A 29 2.11 15.48 -16.66
CA GLU A 29 1.64 14.11 -16.50
C GLU A 29 0.15 14.05 -16.12
N ALA A 30 -0.29 14.95 -15.21
CA ALA A 30 -1.68 15.03 -14.80
C ALA A 30 -2.59 15.35 -16.00
N LYS A 31 -2.17 16.30 -16.85
CA LYS A 31 -2.88 16.70 -18.06
C LYS A 31 -2.97 15.55 -19.05
N MET A 32 -1.85 14.89 -19.35
CA MET A 32 -1.81 13.72 -20.24
C MET A 32 -2.78 12.61 -19.81
N LEU A 33 -2.94 12.40 -18.49
CA LEU A 33 -3.78 11.33 -17.95
C LEU A 33 -5.26 11.69 -17.84
N TYR A 34 -5.59 12.95 -17.56
CA TYR A 34 -6.95 13.32 -17.12
C TYR A 34 -7.68 14.32 -18.00
N GLU A 35 -7.02 15.05 -18.91
CA GLU A 35 -7.70 16.04 -19.76
C GLU A 35 -8.86 15.41 -20.54
N LYS A 36 -8.60 14.32 -21.27
CA LYS A 36 -9.62 13.57 -22.01
C LYS A 36 -10.63 12.84 -21.12
N VAL A 37 -10.24 12.51 -19.89
CA VAL A 37 -11.16 11.90 -18.91
C VAL A 37 -12.19 12.94 -18.44
N LEU A 38 -11.76 14.18 -18.18
CA LEU A 38 -12.65 15.25 -17.76
C LEU A 38 -13.61 15.65 -18.88
N GLU A 39 -13.13 15.76 -20.13
CA GLU A 39 -13.97 15.95 -21.31
C GLU A 39 -15.05 14.87 -21.38
N ARG A 40 -14.66 13.59 -21.31
CA ARG A 40 -15.62 12.47 -21.34
C ARG A 40 -16.57 12.48 -20.15
N PHE A 41 -16.11 12.85 -18.95
CA PHE A 41 -16.98 12.94 -17.77
C PHE A 41 -18.08 13.99 -17.95
N ILE A 42 -17.76 15.14 -18.57
CA ILE A 42 -18.75 16.19 -18.87
C ILE A 42 -19.81 15.65 -19.84
N GLU A 43 -19.40 14.98 -20.92
CA GLU A 43 -20.34 14.33 -21.86
C GLU A 43 -21.29 13.36 -21.15
N LEU A 44 -20.74 12.49 -20.29
CA LEU A 44 -21.54 11.52 -19.54
C LEU A 44 -22.52 12.18 -18.56
N VAL A 45 -22.13 13.29 -17.93
CA VAL A 45 -23.03 14.06 -17.06
C VAL A 45 -24.21 14.64 -17.84
N ASP A 46 -24.00 15.04 -19.09
CA ASP A 46 -25.06 15.57 -19.95
C ASP A 46 -25.98 14.48 -20.50
N GLU A 47 -25.44 13.28 -20.77
CA GLU A 47 -26.21 12.09 -21.18
C GLU A 47 -27.04 11.49 -20.03
N ALA A 48 -26.54 11.58 -18.79
CA ALA A 48 -27.15 10.91 -17.64
C ALA A 48 -28.42 11.61 -17.13
N THR A 49 -29.40 10.80 -16.72
CA THR A 49 -30.67 11.30 -16.17
C THR A 49 -30.57 11.69 -14.69
N ASN A 50 -29.73 11.00 -13.92
CA ASN A 50 -29.42 11.29 -12.52
C ASN A 50 -28.06 10.67 -12.13
N ALA A 51 -27.60 10.93 -10.91
CA ALA A 51 -26.28 10.50 -10.45
C ALA A 51 -26.12 8.96 -10.38
N ALA A 52 -27.18 8.23 -10.06
CA ALA A 52 -27.16 6.77 -10.06
C ALA A 52 -27.01 6.23 -11.49
N ASN A 53 -27.77 6.78 -12.43
CA ASN A 53 -27.66 6.44 -13.85
C ASN A 53 -26.28 6.80 -14.43
N LEU A 54 -25.68 7.92 -14.02
CA LEU A 54 -24.30 8.26 -14.40
C LEU A 54 -23.30 7.19 -13.93
N LEU A 55 -23.42 6.70 -12.69
CA LEU A 55 -22.57 5.63 -12.18
C LEU A 55 -22.71 4.36 -13.04
N GLU A 56 -23.94 4.00 -13.42
CA GLU A 56 -24.21 2.86 -14.30
C GLU A 56 -23.58 3.05 -15.69
N ILE A 57 -23.68 4.24 -16.29
CA ILE A 57 -23.07 4.53 -17.60
C ILE A 57 -21.55 4.41 -17.51
N ILE A 58 -20.92 5.01 -16.48
CA ILE A 58 -19.47 4.89 -16.26
C ILE A 58 -19.04 3.43 -16.19
N THR A 59 -19.83 2.53 -15.60
CA THR A 59 -19.46 1.11 -15.48
C THR A 59 -19.37 0.37 -16.82
N LYS A 60 -19.95 0.92 -17.89
CA LYS A 60 -19.92 0.39 -19.25
C LYS A 60 -18.67 0.80 -20.02
N GLU A 61 -17.98 1.85 -19.59
CA GLU A 61 -16.73 2.31 -20.19
C GLU A 61 -15.60 1.26 -20.03
N PRO A 62 -14.64 1.20 -20.97
CA PRO A 62 -13.50 0.28 -20.87
C PRO A 62 -12.47 0.75 -19.83
N ASP A 63 -11.67 -0.18 -19.32
CA ASP A 63 -10.49 0.16 -18.53
C ASP A 63 -9.35 0.63 -19.46
N PRO A 64 -8.51 1.61 -19.06
CA PRO A 64 -8.45 2.26 -17.75
C PRO A 64 -9.40 3.45 -17.55
N LEU A 65 -10.05 3.92 -18.62
CA LEU A 65 -10.91 5.12 -18.61
C LEU A 65 -11.99 5.06 -17.52
N ARG A 66 -12.68 3.93 -17.40
CA ARG A 66 -13.68 3.69 -16.34
C ARG A 66 -13.14 3.98 -14.95
N ILE A 67 -11.94 3.52 -14.62
CA ILE A 67 -11.33 3.71 -13.30
C ILE A 67 -11.05 5.20 -13.05
N GLN A 68 -10.61 5.91 -14.08
CA GLN A 68 -10.37 7.36 -14.00
C GLN A 68 -11.68 8.12 -13.83
N LEU A 69 -12.72 7.79 -14.59
CA LEU A 69 -14.07 8.35 -14.43
C LEU A 69 -14.66 8.09 -13.04
N LEU A 70 -14.45 6.91 -12.46
CA LEU A 70 -14.86 6.61 -11.08
C LEU A 70 -14.13 7.49 -10.04
N ARG A 71 -12.87 7.87 -10.30
CA ARG A 71 -12.17 8.84 -9.44
C ARG A 71 -12.79 10.23 -9.53
N VAL A 72 -13.18 10.67 -10.73
CA VAL A 72 -13.89 11.94 -10.94
C VAL A 72 -15.28 11.91 -10.28
N PHE A 73 -16.04 10.83 -10.48
CA PHE A 73 -17.33 10.58 -9.84
C PHE A 73 -17.25 10.72 -8.32
N ARG A 74 -16.24 10.09 -7.69
CA ARG A 74 -16.02 10.22 -6.25
C ARG A 74 -15.84 11.68 -5.80
N ARG A 75 -15.16 12.52 -6.59
CA ARG A 75 -14.90 13.92 -6.22
C ARG A 75 -16.14 14.81 -6.41
N TYR A 76 -16.89 14.62 -7.49
CA TYR A 76 -18.03 15.47 -7.80
C TYR A 76 -19.35 15.01 -7.18
N ILE A 77 -19.51 13.71 -6.91
CA ILE A 77 -20.82 13.12 -6.66
C ILE A 77 -20.88 12.37 -5.32
N SER A 78 -19.90 11.51 -5.05
CA SER A 78 -19.96 10.62 -3.89
C SER A 78 -18.59 10.46 -3.23
N PRO A 79 -18.17 11.41 -2.37
CA PRO A 79 -16.90 11.29 -1.65
C PRO A 79 -16.88 10.11 -0.66
N ASP A 80 -18.06 9.66 -0.24
CA ASP A 80 -18.29 8.55 0.68
C ASP A 80 -18.09 7.17 0.03
N THR A 81 -18.22 7.05 -1.30
CA THR A 81 -17.94 5.80 -2.00
C THR A 81 -16.48 5.75 -2.45
N THR A 82 -15.76 4.71 -2.05
CA THR A 82 -14.37 4.54 -2.48
C THR A 82 -14.32 4.04 -3.92
N VAL A 83 -13.21 4.32 -4.61
CA VAL A 83 -12.99 3.79 -5.96
C VAL A 83 -12.92 2.25 -5.91
N GLU A 84 -12.35 1.65 -4.85
CA GLU A 84 -12.31 0.19 -4.70
C GLU A 84 -13.69 -0.46 -4.58
N MET A 85 -14.66 0.23 -3.96
CA MET A 85 -16.05 -0.23 -3.93
C MET A 85 -16.66 -0.16 -5.34
N THR A 86 -16.57 0.99 -5.99
CA THR A 86 -17.23 1.24 -7.30
C THR A 86 -16.56 0.52 -8.47
N LYS A 87 -15.33 0.03 -8.33
CA LYS A 87 -14.68 -0.85 -9.32
C LYS A 87 -15.42 -2.18 -9.52
N LYS A 88 -16.09 -2.69 -8.48
CA LYS A 88 -16.79 -3.98 -8.49
C LYS A 88 -18.15 -3.83 -9.18
N LYS A 89 -18.19 -3.99 -10.51
CA LYS A 89 -19.39 -3.78 -11.34
C LYS A 89 -20.65 -4.47 -10.78
N ARG A 90 -20.51 -5.69 -10.28
CA ARG A 90 -21.62 -6.49 -9.72
C ARG A 90 -22.26 -5.89 -8.46
N ASP A 91 -21.53 -5.06 -7.72
CA ASP A 91 -21.97 -4.48 -6.45
C ASP A 91 -22.62 -3.09 -6.65
N ILE A 92 -22.61 -2.55 -7.87
CA ILE A 92 -23.13 -1.21 -8.19
C ILE A 92 -24.61 -1.02 -7.78
N PRO A 93 -25.53 -1.98 -8.02
CA PRO A 93 -26.92 -1.83 -7.57
C PRO A 93 -27.02 -1.66 -6.04
N ASN A 94 -26.23 -2.41 -5.27
CA ASN A 94 -26.20 -2.29 -3.81
C ASN A 94 -25.59 -0.96 -3.38
N ILE A 95 -24.52 -0.50 -4.04
CA ILE A 95 -23.91 0.81 -3.75
C ILE A 95 -24.91 1.95 -4.00
N ILE A 96 -25.70 1.88 -5.08
CA ILE A 96 -26.74 2.86 -5.37
C ILE A 96 -27.84 2.80 -4.30
N ASN A 97 -28.26 1.60 -3.88
CA ASN A 97 -29.25 1.45 -2.82
C ASN A 97 -28.77 2.02 -1.48
N ASP A 98 -27.51 1.77 -1.11
CA ASP A 98 -26.98 2.08 0.21
C ASP A 98 -26.45 3.53 0.34
N PHE A 99 -26.03 4.15 -0.77
CA PHE A 99 -25.39 5.48 -0.77
C PHE A 99 -26.02 6.48 -1.73
N GLY A 100 -26.95 6.05 -2.60
CA GLY A 100 -27.49 6.87 -3.68
C GLY A 100 -28.29 8.08 -3.21
N ASP A 101 -28.88 8.01 -2.02
CA ASP A 101 -29.55 9.12 -1.34
C ASP A 101 -28.60 10.27 -0.98
N ARG A 102 -27.31 9.95 -0.80
CA ARG A 102 -26.23 10.91 -0.52
C ARG A 102 -25.50 11.38 -1.78
N PHE A 103 -25.88 10.90 -2.96
CA PHE A 103 -25.26 11.36 -4.20
C PHE A 103 -25.66 12.80 -4.48
N ARG A 104 -24.67 13.63 -4.83
CA ARG A 104 -24.93 14.99 -5.30
C ARG A 104 -25.82 14.97 -6.54
N SER A 105 -26.79 15.88 -6.63
CA SER A 105 -27.65 16.00 -7.80
C SER A 105 -26.87 16.40 -9.05
N LEU A 106 -27.30 15.95 -10.23
CA LEU A 106 -26.60 16.33 -11.49
C LEU A 106 -26.70 17.82 -11.80
N GLU A 107 -27.75 18.50 -11.34
CA GLU A 107 -27.88 19.96 -11.48
C GLU A 107 -26.76 20.69 -10.73
N GLU A 108 -26.44 20.26 -9.51
CA GLU A 108 -25.31 20.80 -8.75
C GLU A 108 -23.97 20.41 -9.38
N VAL A 109 -23.83 19.18 -9.88
CA VAL A 109 -22.61 18.73 -10.56
C VAL A 109 -22.33 19.57 -11.80
N ARG A 110 -23.33 19.80 -12.66
CA ARG A 110 -23.20 20.64 -13.87
C ARG A 110 -22.79 22.07 -13.51
N ARG A 111 -23.45 22.69 -12.52
CA ARG A 111 -23.06 24.03 -12.03
C ARG A 111 -21.61 24.08 -11.53
N ASN A 112 -21.18 23.05 -10.80
CA ASN A 112 -19.82 22.98 -10.27
C ASN A 112 -18.77 22.66 -11.35
N LEU A 113 -19.13 21.96 -12.41
CA LEU A 113 -18.24 21.76 -13.57
C LEU A 113 -18.06 23.07 -14.35
N GLN A 114 -19.15 23.80 -14.59
CA GLN A 114 -19.14 25.07 -15.31
C GLN A 114 -18.40 26.20 -14.58
N SER A 115 -18.30 26.13 -13.24
CA SER A 115 -17.58 27.13 -12.45
C SER A 115 -16.06 26.93 -12.41
N ARG A 116 -15.55 25.88 -13.05
CA ARG A 116 -14.13 25.52 -13.08
C ARG A 116 -13.52 25.75 -14.46
N PRO A 117 -12.20 26.01 -14.55
CA PRO A 117 -11.51 26.12 -15.83
C PRO A 117 -11.51 24.78 -16.59
N VAL A 118 -11.41 24.85 -17.92
CA VAL A 118 -11.27 23.69 -18.80
C VAL A 118 -9.92 23.79 -19.52
N PRO A 119 -8.95 22.89 -19.25
CA PRO A 119 -9.01 21.80 -18.27
C PRO A 119 -8.84 22.27 -16.82
N ASP A 120 -9.42 21.52 -15.86
CA ASP A 120 -9.28 21.81 -14.42
C ASP A 120 -7.96 21.23 -13.88
N GLU A 121 -6.87 21.98 -14.02
CA GLU A 121 -5.53 21.56 -13.58
C GLU A 121 -5.46 21.19 -12.10
N THR A 122 -6.22 21.89 -11.24
CA THR A 122 -6.28 21.57 -9.82
C THR A 122 -6.85 20.17 -9.59
N LEU A 123 -7.97 19.86 -10.25
CA LEU A 123 -8.58 18.54 -10.15
C LEU A 123 -7.66 17.47 -10.72
N MET A 124 -7.02 17.72 -11.87
CA MET A 124 -6.07 16.77 -12.47
C MET A 124 -4.92 16.46 -11.52
N ALA A 125 -4.34 17.47 -10.86
CA ALA A 125 -3.30 17.28 -9.86
C ALA A 125 -3.78 16.41 -8.67
N LEU A 126 -4.97 16.67 -8.15
CA LEU A 126 -5.57 15.89 -7.06
C LEU A 126 -5.85 14.42 -7.46
N LEU A 127 -6.24 14.19 -8.71
CA LEU A 127 -6.47 12.86 -9.24
C LEU A 127 -5.15 12.12 -9.47
N LEU A 128 -4.11 12.82 -9.91
CA LEU A 128 -2.76 12.26 -10.06
C LEU A 128 -2.20 11.83 -8.70
N GLU A 129 -2.24 12.70 -7.70
CA GLU A 129 -1.78 12.39 -6.35
C GLU A 129 -2.52 11.18 -5.76
N GLN A 130 -3.85 11.15 -5.90
CA GLN A 130 -4.66 10.01 -5.46
C GLN A 130 -4.27 8.72 -6.19
N SER A 131 -3.95 8.80 -7.48
CA SER A 131 -3.58 7.63 -8.28
C SER A 131 -2.22 7.05 -7.93
N LYS A 132 -1.30 7.89 -7.44
CA LYS A 132 0.04 7.50 -7.00
C LYS A 132 0.08 7.08 -5.52
N ARG A 133 -1.05 7.15 -4.81
CA ARG A 133 -1.14 6.71 -3.42
C ARG A 133 -0.77 5.23 -3.31
N GLY A 134 0.23 4.93 -2.47
CA GLY A 134 0.73 3.58 -2.26
C GLY A 134 1.90 3.18 -3.17
N GLN A 135 2.21 3.95 -4.22
CA GLN A 135 3.27 3.64 -5.18
C GLN A 135 4.62 3.40 -4.49
N LYS A 136 5.02 4.27 -3.56
CA LYS A 136 6.27 4.12 -2.80
C LYS A 136 6.34 2.83 -1.97
N GLY A 137 5.19 2.32 -1.52
CA GLY A 137 5.11 1.01 -0.87
C GLY A 137 5.39 -0.13 -1.83
N TYR A 138 4.87 -0.04 -3.07
CA TYR A 138 5.16 -1.01 -4.13
C TYR A 138 6.60 -0.94 -4.60
N ASP A 139 7.18 0.26 -4.69
CA ASP A 139 8.59 0.43 -5.05
C ASP A 139 9.51 -0.14 -3.96
N LEU A 140 9.12 -0.03 -2.68
CA LEU A 140 9.81 -0.66 -1.55
C LEU A 140 9.83 -2.19 -1.65
N THR A 141 8.67 -2.81 -1.86
CA THR A 141 8.58 -4.27 -2.00
C THR A 141 9.32 -4.75 -3.24
N GLU A 142 9.20 -4.05 -4.37
CA GLU A 142 9.88 -4.41 -5.61
C GLU A 142 11.39 -4.41 -5.45
N ALA A 143 11.93 -3.34 -4.86
CA ALA A 143 13.37 -3.23 -4.58
C ALA A 143 13.87 -4.36 -3.68
N PHE A 144 13.10 -4.74 -2.65
CA PHE A 144 13.47 -5.84 -1.77
C PHE A 144 13.43 -7.20 -2.49
N PHE A 145 12.40 -7.49 -3.27
CA PHE A 145 12.30 -8.77 -4.00
C PHE A 145 13.42 -8.91 -5.03
N LEU A 146 13.72 -7.85 -5.78
CA LEU A 146 14.84 -7.85 -6.74
C LEU A 146 16.18 -8.05 -6.05
N TRP A 147 16.38 -7.38 -4.90
CA TRP A 147 17.58 -7.57 -4.10
C TRP A 147 17.69 -9.01 -3.57
N PHE A 148 16.59 -9.55 -3.01
CA PHE A 148 16.58 -10.88 -2.43
C PHE A 148 16.85 -11.95 -3.50
N ASP A 149 16.20 -11.88 -4.66
CA ASP A 149 16.42 -12.83 -5.75
C ASP A 149 17.88 -12.83 -6.21
N ARG A 150 18.47 -11.64 -6.37
CA ARG A 150 19.88 -11.48 -6.73
C ARG A 150 20.84 -12.09 -5.71
N VAL A 151 20.58 -11.92 -4.42
CA VAL A 151 21.50 -12.32 -3.33
C VAL A 151 21.27 -13.78 -2.90
N PHE A 152 20.01 -14.21 -2.82
CA PHE A 152 19.58 -15.46 -2.17
C PHE A 152 18.75 -16.39 -3.07
N GLY A 153 18.29 -15.95 -4.25
CA GLY A 153 17.34 -16.69 -5.10
C GLY A 153 17.81 -18.07 -5.58
N LYS A 154 19.11 -18.37 -5.49
CA LYS A 154 19.64 -19.71 -5.77
C LYS A 154 19.31 -20.74 -4.70
N ASN A 155 19.18 -20.30 -3.44
CA ASN A 155 19.10 -21.19 -2.27
C ASN A 155 17.75 -21.09 -1.56
N TYR A 156 16.97 -20.04 -1.84
CA TYR A 156 15.74 -19.71 -1.13
C TYR A 156 14.63 -19.29 -2.08
N ILE A 157 13.39 -19.51 -1.66
CA ILE A 157 12.19 -19.06 -2.36
C ILE A 157 11.60 -17.89 -1.57
N ILE A 158 11.30 -16.79 -2.26
CA ILE A 158 10.52 -15.68 -1.73
C ILE A 158 9.14 -15.64 -2.41
N ARG A 159 8.08 -15.46 -1.63
CA ARG A 159 6.69 -15.32 -2.09
C ARG A 159 6.09 -14.04 -1.53
N GLY A 160 5.25 -13.39 -2.34
CA GLY A 160 4.50 -12.20 -1.98
C GLY A 160 4.33 -11.26 -3.18
N PRO A 161 3.59 -10.15 -3.02
CA PRO A 161 3.38 -9.21 -4.09
C PRO A 161 4.65 -8.37 -4.31
N VAL A 162 5.28 -8.51 -5.49
CA VAL A 162 6.45 -7.68 -5.86
C VAL A 162 6.05 -6.20 -5.93
N ARG A 163 4.85 -5.91 -6.45
CA ARG A 163 4.26 -4.55 -6.52
C ARG A 163 2.82 -4.59 -5.99
N ALA A 164 1.85 -4.03 -6.72
CA ALA A 164 0.44 -4.27 -6.45
C ALA A 164 0.10 -5.76 -6.68
N GLY A 165 -0.43 -6.43 -5.67
CA GLY A 165 -0.76 -7.85 -5.76
C GLY A 165 -1.46 -8.34 -4.50
N LYS A 166 -1.79 -9.63 -4.47
CA LYS A 166 -2.37 -10.26 -3.30
C LYS A 166 -1.26 -10.71 -2.35
N ASP A 167 -1.44 -10.39 -1.08
CA ASP A 167 -0.55 -10.82 0.00
C ASP A 167 -0.49 -12.34 0.13
N VAL A 168 0.58 -12.84 0.75
CA VAL A 168 0.67 -14.23 1.16
C VAL A 168 -0.26 -14.43 2.36
N MET A 169 -1.18 -15.39 2.24
CA MET A 169 -2.07 -15.75 3.34
C MET A 169 -1.42 -16.85 4.17
N LEU A 170 -1.17 -16.59 5.46
CA LEU A 170 -0.45 -17.53 6.33
C LEU A 170 -1.19 -18.86 6.49
N ASP A 171 -2.53 -18.87 6.52
CA ASP A 171 -3.35 -20.08 6.56
C ASP A 171 -3.22 -20.97 5.30
N LYS A 172 -2.54 -20.47 4.26
CA LYS A 172 -2.28 -21.20 3.02
C LYS A 172 -0.83 -21.69 2.89
N VAL A 173 0.09 -21.18 3.71
CA VAL A 173 1.51 -21.49 3.61
C VAL A 173 2.11 -22.07 4.90
N LEU A 174 1.40 -21.98 6.01
CA LEU A 174 1.77 -22.54 7.31
C LEU A 174 0.72 -23.56 7.75
N ASP A 175 1.18 -24.77 8.06
CA ASP A 175 0.31 -25.83 8.57
C ASP A 175 -0.26 -25.44 9.93
N ASN A 176 -1.56 -25.69 10.15
CA ASN A 176 -2.26 -25.40 11.41
C ASN A 176 -2.32 -23.90 11.79
N TRP A 177 -2.08 -23.00 10.84
CA TRP A 177 -2.40 -21.58 11.01
C TRP A 177 -3.86 -21.33 10.62
N GLU A 178 -4.72 -21.05 11.60
CA GLU A 178 -6.17 -20.95 11.35
C GLU A 178 -6.61 -19.56 10.85
N ALA A 179 -5.90 -18.51 11.25
CA ALA A 179 -6.32 -17.14 10.97
C ALA A 179 -5.98 -16.71 9.53
N GLN A 180 -6.88 -15.98 8.89
CA GLN A 180 -6.59 -15.34 7.59
C GLN A 180 -5.68 -14.13 7.78
N THR A 181 -4.39 -14.39 7.99
CA THR A 181 -3.37 -13.38 8.24
C THR A 181 -2.60 -13.08 6.96
N PRO A 182 -2.72 -11.88 6.37
CA PRO A 182 -1.91 -11.48 5.23
C PRO A 182 -0.50 -11.09 5.66
N ALA A 183 0.49 -11.45 4.84
CA ALA A 183 1.89 -11.07 4.96
C ALA A 183 2.44 -10.63 3.60
N ASP A 184 3.32 -9.62 3.60
CA ASP A 184 3.93 -9.08 2.39
C ASP A 184 5.02 -10.01 1.84
N ILE A 185 5.69 -10.76 2.72
CA ILE A 185 6.84 -11.59 2.40
C ILE A 185 6.70 -12.94 3.10
N PHE A 186 6.97 -14.02 2.38
CA PHE A 186 7.18 -15.35 2.93
C PHE A 186 8.43 -15.96 2.30
N ILE A 187 9.39 -16.36 3.12
CA ILE A 187 10.65 -16.96 2.66
C ILE A 187 10.73 -18.40 3.18
N SER A 188 11.09 -19.31 2.27
CA SER A 188 11.33 -20.71 2.59
C SER A 188 12.63 -21.20 1.96
N ARG A 189 13.13 -22.34 2.45
CA ARG A 189 14.09 -23.14 1.69
C ARG A 189 13.44 -23.70 0.43
N LEU A 190 14.25 -24.25 -0.48
CA LEU A 190 13.77 -24.86 -1.73
C LEU A 190 12.84 -26.06 -1.48
N ASP A 191 12.99 -26.76 -0.35
CA ASP A 191 12.14 -27.87 0.07
C ASP A 191 10.79 -27.44 0.67
N GLY A 192 10.54 -26.13 0.78
CA GLY A 192 9.33 -25.57 1.37
C GLY A 192 9.40 -25.30 2.88
N THR A 193 10.53 -25.61 3.55
CA THR A 193 10.70 -25.32 4.98
C THR A 193 10.57 -23.82 5.23
N PRO A 194 9.57 -23.36 6.02
CA PRO A 194 9.34 -21.95 6.27
C PRO A 194 10.45 -21.36 7.15
N LEU A 195 10.97 -20.19 6.77
CA LEU A 195 12.04 -19.49 7.47
C LEU A 195 11.60 -18.12 7.98
N VAL A 196 10.93 -17.33 7.15
CA VAL A 196 10.58 -15.94 7.50
C VAL A 196 9.16 -15.60 7.04
N VAL A 197 8.41 -14.95 7.93
CA VAL A 197 7.24 -14.15 7.58
C VAL A 197 7.63 -12.68 7.68
N GLY A 198 7.36 -11.90 6.64
CA GLY A 198 7.76 -10.50 6.60
C GLY A 198 6.63 -9.52 6.28
N PHE A 199 6.80 -8.31 6.78
CA PHE A 199 5.89 -7.19 6.60
C PHE A 199 6.65 -5.98 6.08
N ALA A 200 6.15 -5.36 5.02
CA ALA A 200 6.81 -4.26 4.33
C ALA A 200 5.97 -2.99 4.41
N ARG A 201 6.63 -1.86 4.67
CA ARG A 201 5.94 -0.57 4.76
C ARG A 201 6.85 0.60 4.43
N TYR A 202 6.38 1.45 3.53
CA TYR A 202 6.97 2.75 3.27
C TYR A 202 6.25 3.85 4.05
N ASP A 203 7.01 4.61 4.82
CA ASP A 203 6.54 5.67 5.69
C ASP A 203 6.87 7.05 5.11
N SER A 204 5.91 7.67 4.42
CA SER A 204 6.14 8.90 3.66
C SER A 204 5.93 10.18 4.48
N ASP A 205 4.74 10.39 5.03
CA ASP A 205 4.36 11.57 5.81
C ASP A 205 3.15 11.20 6.68
N ARG A 206 3.14 11.57 7.96
CA ARG A 206 2.16 11.09 8.95
C ARG A 206 1.66 12.18 9.88
N GLY A 207 0.37 12.06 10.24
CA GLY A 207 -0.22 12.72 11.41
C GLY A 207 -0.08 11.86 12.69
N GLY A 208 0.15 12.50 13.83
CA GLY A 208 0.61 11.85 15.08
C GLY A 208 -0.29 10.78 15.71
N SER A 209 -1.61 10.77 15.46
CA SER A 209 -2.52 9.74 16.02
C SER A 209 -2.33 8.35 15.40
N GLN A 210 -1.57 8.23 14.32
CA GLN A 210 -1.34 6.96 13.62
C GLN A 210 -0.08 6.21 14.10
N GLU A 211 0.68 6.74 15.07
CA GLU A 211 1.92 6.14 15.56
C GLU A 211 1.65 4.96 16.51
N ASP A 212 0.81 5.15 17.53
CA ASP A 212 0.57 4.18 18.60
C ASP A 212 -0.18 2.92 18.13
N ASP A 213 -1.26 3.07 17.35
CA ASP A 213 -2.07 1.94 16.86
C ASP A 213 -1.25 0.93 16.01
N ARG A 214 -0.20 1.41 15.34
CA ARG A 214 0.55 0.61 14.37
C ARG A 214 1.65 -0.22 15.02
N THR A 215 2.31 0.32 16.04
CA THR A 215 3.40 -0.39 16.73
C THR A 215 2.86 -1.49 17.64
N GLY A 216 1.71 -1.25 18.27
CA GLY A 216 0.93 -2.29 18.97
C GLY A 216 0.55 -3.45 18.04
N GLY A 217 -0.08 -3.14 16.91
CA GLY A 217 -0.49 -4.17 15.93
C GLY A 217 0.68 -4.97 15.34
N ASN A 218 1.85 -4.35 15.12
CA ASN A 218 3.04 -5.08 14.67
C ASN A 218 3.56 -6.05 15.73
N ARG A 219 3.53 -5.65 17.01
CA ARG A 219 3.94 -6.51 18.12
C ARG A 219 3.03 -7.71 18.26
N ASP A 220 1.72 -7.52 18.15
CA ASP A 220 0.74 -8.62 18.27
C ASP A 220 0.96 -9.66 17.16
N LYS A 221 1.09 -9.20 15.91
CA LYS A 221 1.42 -10.08 14.77
C LYS A 221 2.70 -10.88 15.00
N ALA A 222 3.76 -10.21 15.43
CA ALA A 222 5.03 -10.88 15.69
C ALA A 222 4.89 -11.90 16.84
N THR A 223 4.16 -11.55 17.89
CA THR A 223 3.90 -12.43 19.04
C THR A 223 3.18 -13.71 18.61
N ASP A 224 2.16 -13.60 17.75
CA ASP A 224 1.40 -14.76 17.27
C ASP A 224 2.26 -15.67 16.37
N ILE A 225 3.08 -15.08 15.49
CA ILE A 225 4.00 -15.85 14.62
C ILE A 225 5.07 -16.57 15.45
N LEU A 226 5.66 -15.90 16.45
CA LEU A 226 6.66 -16.51 17.32
C LEU A 226 6.05 -17.61 18.19
N ARG A 227 4.81 -17.41 18.68
CA ARG A 227 4.08 -18.45 19.42
C ARG A 227 3.83 -19.68 18.55
N TYR A 228 3.39 -19.48 17.31
CA TYR A 228 3.24 -20.56 16.33
C TYR A 228 4.57 -21.31 16.13
N ALA A 229 5.66 -20.59 15.91
CA ALA A 229 7.00 -21.16 15.74
C ALA A 229 7.38 -22.05 16.93
N ASP A 230 7.15 -21.58 18.15
CA ASP A 230 7.46 -22.30 19.39
C ASP A 230 6.54 -23.50 19.64
N THR A 231 5.25 -23.41 19.28
CA THR A 231 4.28 -24.50 19.40
C THR A 231 4.58 -25.64 18.44
N TYR A 232 4.81 -25.32 17.16
CA TYR A 232 5.03 -26.31 16.10
C TYR A 232 6.50 -26.66 15.87
N LYS A 233 7.41 -26.10 16.67
CA LYS A 233 8.86 -26.32 16.61
C LYS A 233 9.45 -26.02 15.23
N VAL A 234 8.97 -24.94 14.63
CA VAL A 234 9.43 -24.42 13.35
C VAL A 234 10.40 -23.27 13.62
N ALA A 235 11.53 -23.21 12.89
CA ALA A 235 12.53 -22.14 13.02
C ALA A 235 12.09 -20.83 12.33
N LEU A 236 10.82 -20.46 12.49
CA LEU A 236 10.19 -19.32 11.82
C LEU A 236 10.56 -18.01 12.52
N LYS A 237 10.97 -17.02 11.71
CA LYS A 237 11.37 -15.68 12.14
C LYS A 237 10.44 -14.62 11.54
N VAL A 238 10.50 -13.41 12.08
CA VAL A 238 9.70 -12.27 11.62
C VAL A 238 10.62 -11.19 11.06
N PHE A 239 10.29 -10.68 9.89
CA PHE A 239 11.03 -9.60 9.24
C PHE A 239 10.15 -8.37 9.04
N PHE A 240 10.65 -7.19 9.40
CA PHE A 240 10.00 -5.93 9.09
C PHE A 240 10.88 -5.11 8.17
N LEU A 241 10.42 -4.90 6.94
CA LEU A 241 11.00 -3.93 6.02
C LEU A 241 10.26 -2.60 6.19
N ASN A 242 10.74 -1.73 7.06
CA ASN A 242 10.15 -0.42 7.25
C ASN A 242 11.14 0.64 6.79
N ASP A 243 10.72 1.51 5.87
CA ASP A 243 11.59 2.49 5.23
C ASP A 243 10.85 3.82 5.01
N GLY A 244 11.57 4.88 4.66
CA GLY A 244 11.03 6.20 4.34
C GLY A 244 11.19 7.24 5.46
N PRO A 245 11.00 8.53 5.13
CA PRO A 245 11.26 9.64 6.05
C PRO A 245 10.38 9.67 7.30
N GLY A 246 9.20 9.05 7.27
CA GLY A 246 8.33 8.93 8.44
C GLY A 246 8.96 8.15 9.60
N LEU A 247 9.98 7.33 9.35
CA LEU A 247 10.77 6.69 10.41
C LEU A 247 11.53 7.68 11.31
N LEU A 248 11.80 8.88 10.79
CA LEU A 248 12.52 9.92 11.52
C LEU A 248 11.60 10.72 12.46
N LEU A 249 10.29 10.48 12.39
CA LEU A 249 9.28 11.19 13.17
C LEU A 249 9.02 10.48 14.51
N GLY A 250 8.79 11.30 15.54
CA GLY A 250 8.27 10.85 16.83
C GLY A 250 9.06 9.71 17.46
N SER A 251 8.35 8.68 17.91
CA SER A 251 8.92 7.49 18.53
C SER A 251 9.22 6.35 17.55
N MET A 252 8.84 6.48 16.27
CA MET A 252 8.79 5.38 15.30
C MET A 252 10.08 4.54 15.24
N TRP A 253 11.23 5.19 15.12
CA TRP A 253 12.52 4.50 15.15
C TRP A 253 12.71 3.68 16.43
N ASN A 254 12.40 4.28 17.58
CA ASN A 254 12.52 3.60 18.87
C ASN A 254 11.52 2.46 19.01
N ASP A 255 10.34 2.58 18.41
CA ASP A 255 9.30 1.57 18.53
C ASP A 255 9.67 0.32 17.76
N TYR A 256 10.18 0.48 16.54
CA TYR A 256 10.75 -0.62 15.77
C TYR A 256 12.02 -1.19 16.42
N ALA A 257 12.87 -0.35 17.02
CA ALA A 257 14.01 -0.83 17.78
C ALA A 257 13.57 -1.71 18.98
N ARG A 258 12.52 -1.29 19.70
CA ARG A 258 11.95 -2.07 20.81
C ARG A 258 11.30 -3.37 20.32
N LEU A 259 10.64 -3.34 19.16
CA LEU A 259 10.07 -4.52 18.51
C LEU A 259 11.14 -5.54 18.14
N GLU A 260 12.26 -5.10 17.56
CA GLU A 260 13.39 -5.98 17.26
C GLU A 260 13.99 -6.59 18.54
N SER A 261 14.19 -5.75 19.56
CA SER A 261 14.74 -6.18 20.85
C SER A 261 13.84 -7.19 21.55
N TYR A 262 12.51 -7.01 21.46
CA TYR A 262 11.50 -7.94 21.97
C TYR A 262 11.61 -9.33 21.34
N GLY A 263 11.98 -9.41 20.06
CA GLY A 263 12.10 -10.67 19.33
C GLY A 263 13.29 -11.54 19.70
N GLY A 264 14.25 -11.04 20.49
CA GLY A 264 15.40 -11.82 20.94
C GLY A 264 16.21 -12.46 19.81
N GLY A 265 16.35 -11.77 18.67
CA GLY A 265 17.05 -12.28 17.47
C GLY A 265 16.16 -13.00 16.45
N LYS A 266 14.92 -13.39 16.82
CA LYS A 266 13.93 -13.94 15.88
C LYS A 266 13.14 -12.87 15.12
N ILE A 267 13.27 -11.60 15.51
CA ILE A 267 12.71 -10.46 14.78
C ILE A 267 13.87 -9.62 14.24
N MET A 268 13.77 -9.22 12.97
CA MET A 268 14.68 -8.26 12.35
C MET A 268 13.90 -7.10 11.76
N VAL A 269 14.35 -5.87 12.01
CA VAL A 269 13.84 -4.68 11.34
C VAL A 269 14.92 -4.11 10.44
N CYS A 270 14.64 -3.88 9.17
CA CYS A 270 15.55 -3.22 8.23
C CYS A 270 14.87 -2.14 7.41
N THR A 271 15.66 -1.17 6.95
CA THR A 271 15.40 -0.40 5.73
C THR A 271 16.10 -1.08 4.54
N LEU A 272 15.84 -0.65 3.30
CA LEU A 272 16.54 -1.22 2.13
C LEU A 272 18.07 -1.06 2.23
N LYS A 273 18.54 0.07 2.76
CA LYS A 273 19.98 0.36 2.88
C LYS A 273 20.70 -0.50 3.92
N MET A 274 19.97 -1.21 4.77
CA MET A 274 20.55 -2.10 5.78
C MET A 274 20.67 -3.56 5.31
N LEU A 275 20.09 -3.90 4.16
CA LEU A 275 19.92 -5.29 3.74
C LEU A 275 21.24 -6.05 3.59
N ASP A 276 22.22 -5.46 2.89
CA ASP A 276 23.53 -6.09 2.65
C ASP A 276 24.32 -6.36 3.94
N GLU A 277 24.11 -5.56 4.99
CA GLU A 277 24.83 -5.67 6.26
C GLU A 277 24.12 -6.62 7.24
N ARG A 278 22.79 -6.63 7.23
CA ARG A 278 22.00 -7.22 8.32
C ARG A 278 21.25 -8.47 7.92
N PHE A 279 20.67 -8.49 6.72
CA PHE A 279 19.85 -9.61 6.25
C PHE A 279 20.76 -10.65 5.60
N THR A 280 21.30 -11.54 6.41
CA THR A 280 22.33 -12.52 6.01
C THR A 280 21.81 -13.96 5.97
N GLN A 281 22.54 -14.83 5.28
CA GLN A 281 22.28 -16.27 5.30
C GLN A 281 22.34 -16.84 6.73
N ASP A 282 23.32 -16.41 7.53
CA ASP A 282 23.44 -16.84 8.92
C ASP A 282 22.18 -16.52 9.72
N TRP A 283 21.58 -15.36 9.50
CA TRP A 283 20.31 -15.01 10.15
C TRP A 283 19.13 -15.80 9.61
N LEU A 284 19.10 -16.13 8.32
CA LEU A 284 18.05 -16.99 7.76
C LEU A 284 18.10 -18.40 8.37
N GLU A 285 19.30 -18.91 8.64
CA GLU A 285 19.53 -20.30 9.05
C GLU A 285 19.72 -20.54 10.56
N SER A 286 19.83 -19.47 11.37
CA SER A 286 20.03 -19.56 12.82
C SER A 286 18.89 -20.19 13.62
#